data_AF-A0A317VBQ0-F1
#
_entry.id   AF-A0A317VBQ0-F1
#
_cell.length_a   1.000
_cell.length_b   1.000
_cell.length_c   1.000
_cell.angle_alpha   90.00
_cell.angle_beta   90.00
_cell.angle_gamma   90.00
#
_symmetry.space_group_name_H-M   'P 1'
#
loop_
_entity.id
_entity.type
_entity.pdbx_description
1 polymer ?
#
loop_
_entity_poly.entity_id
_entity_poly.type
_entity_poly.pdbx_seq_one_letter_code
_entity_poly.pdbx_strand_id
1 'polypeptide(L)'
;MSLQVPIRRLDEDWTGITDPALRKKLQNKLNQRALRPRQSPPTTLQDAVAMMTRFSAAARERYYAADPCLDQLFTLSKFNVLRAFVDNMASLGLSIEAMGDDVISPFSTDMPSNHNKEIVPASLFPTTTQCSIPHHPWLDCFPVPRMRDNLVKAAESFNDCELCTDIMDPTNGDIGIMVWGDPWLPQNWEVSQLFVQKWSWVIRGCPEVLVHSNYWRARRGLKKLTVSSV
;
A
#
# COMPACT_ATOMS: atom_id res chain seq x y z
N MET A 1 10.99 -26.49 18.85
CA MET A 1 11.89 -25.45 19.40
C MET A 1 11.79 -24.24 18.48
N SER A 2 11.16 -23.17 18.96
CA SER A 2 10.97 -21.93 18.21
C SER A 2 12.33 -21.25 18.03
N LEU A 3 12.80 -21.08 16.79
CA LEU A 3 14.03 -20.35 16.50
C LEU A 3 13.78 -18.85 16.82
N GLN A 4 14.18 -18.41 18.01
CA GLN A 4 14.16 -17.00 18.37
C GLN A 4 15.19 -16.25 17.52
N VAL A 5 14.73 -15.19 16.87
CA VAL A 5 15.59 -14.25 16.13
C VAL A 5 16.53 -13.60 17.15
N PRO A 6 17.87 -13.65 16.96
CA PRO A 6 18.79 -13.11 17.94
C PRO A 6 18.60 -11.60 18.09
N ILE A 7 18.33 -11.17 19.32
CA ILE A 7 18.26 -9.77 19.74
C ILE A 7 19.65 -9.17 19.58
N ARG A 8 19.78 -8.07 18.82
CA ARG A 8 21.10 -7.47 18.53
C ARG A 8 21.32 -6.14 19.22
N ARG A 9 20.27 -5.54 19.79
CA ARG A 9 20.33 -4.27 20.53
C ARG A 9 19.44 -4.34 21.76
N LEU A 10 19.81 -3.58 22.80
CA LEU A 10 19.09 -3.55 24.08
C LEU A 10 17.68 -2.95 23.95
N ASP A 11 17.44 -2.07 22.97
CA ASP A 11 16.12 -1.50 22.66
C ASP A 11 15.16 -2.48 21.95
N GLU A 12 15.63 -3.69 21.64
CA GLU A 12 14.87 -4.75 20.96
C GLU A 12 14.45 -5.88 21.91
N ASP A 13 14.90 -5.83 23.17
CA ASP A 13 14.59 -6.85 24.18
C ASP A 13 13.20 -6.62 24.78
N TRP A 14 12.27 -7.49 24.40
CA TRP A 14 10.89 -7.49 24.89
C TRP A 14 10.67 -8.43 26.07
N THR A 15 11.69 -9.20 26.50
CA THR A 15 11.52 -10.29 27.47
C THR A 15 11.22 -9.83 28.90
N GLY A 16 11.28 -8.51 29.17
CA GLY A 16 10.93 -7.89 30.46
C GLY A 16 9.87 -6.79 30.40
N ILE A 17 9.22 -6.56 29.24
CA ILE A 17 8.26 -5.46 29.08
C ILE A 17 6.84 -5.91 29.48
N THR A 18 6.27 -5.21 30.48
CA THR A 18 4.92 -5.43 31.01
C THR A 18 3.82 -4.71 30.24
N ASP A 19 4.13 -3.61 29.55
CA ASP A 19 3.21 -2.92 28.65
C ASP A 19 2.92 -3.79 27.41
N PRO A 20 1.67 -4.26 27.22
CA PRO A 20 1.30 -5.09 26.07
C PRO A 20 1.55 -4.40 24.72
N ALA A 21 1.37 -3.08 24.64
CA ALA A 21 1.53 -2.33 23.39
C ALA A 21 3.01 -2.23 23.00
N LEU A 22 3.88 -1.84 23.93
CA LEU A 22 5.32 -1.75 23.71
C LEU A 22 5.97 -3.11 23.44
N ARG A 23 5.55 -4.16 24.17
CA ARG A 23 6.02 -5.54 23.93
C ARG A 23 5.72 -5.99 22.50
N LYS A 24 4.49 -5.74 22.04
CA LYS A 24 4.07 -6.07 20.67
C LYS A 24 4.87 -5.27 19.62
N LYS A 25 5.14 -3.98 19.87
CA LYS A 25 5.96 -3.13 18.99
C LYS A 25 7.36 -3.72 18.77
N LEU A 26 8.04 -4.13 19.84
CA LEU A 26 9.38 -4.72 19.76
C LEU A 26 9.39 -6.10 19.11
N GLN A 27 8.38 -6.93 19.41
CA GLN A 27 8.24 -8.23 18.79
C GLN A 27 8.00 -8.12 17.28
N ASN A 28 7.21 -7.14 16.84
CA ASN A 28 6.99 -6.83 15.43
C ASN A 28 8.28 -6.40 14.73
N LYS A 29 9.09 -5.53 15.35
CA LYS A 29 10.39 -5.08 14.83
C LYS A 29 11.35 -6.26 14.57
N LEU A 30 11.39 -7.25 15.46
CA LEU A 30 12.20 -8.47 15.28
C LEU A 30 11.67 -9.38 14.16
N ASN A 31 10.35 -9.56 14.09
CA ASN A 31 9.73 -10.38 13.04
C ASN A 31 9.92 -9.76 11.64
N GLN A 32 9.81 -8.44 11.52
CA GLN A 32 10.09 -7.70 10.27
C GLN A 32 11.51 -7.95 9.75
N ARG A 33 12.49 -8.03 10.66
CA ARG A 33 13.88 -8.33 10.30
C ARG A 33 14.04 -9.76 9.79
N ALA A 34 13.38 -10.72 10.44
CA ALA A 34 13.48 -12.13 10.08
C ALA A 34 12.88 -12.42 8.69
N LEU A 35 11.90 -11.63 8.27
CA LEU A 35 11.20 -11.77 6.99
C LEU A 35 11.94 -11.13 5.80
N ARG A 36 12.99 -10.32 6.02
CA ARG A 36 13.73 -9.68 4.91
C ARG A 36 14.47 -10.72 4.04
N PRO A 37 14.14 -10.88 2.74
CA PRO A 37 14.87 -11.76 1.83
C PRO A 37 16.34 -11.31 1.64
N ARG A 38 17.23 -12.27 1.42
CA ARG A 38 18.69 -12.08 1.21
C ARG A 38 19.08 -11.60 -0.20
N GLN A 39 18.20 -10.91 -0.92
CA GLN A 39 18.58 -10.20 -2.15
C GLN A 39 19.02 -8.79 -1.78
N SER A 40 20.16 -8.33 -2.31
CA SER A 40 20.65 -6.97 -2.08
C SER A 40 19.59 -5.98 -2.56
N PRO A 41 18.90 -5.28 -1.64
CA PRO A 41 17.84 -4.36 -2.03
C PRO A 41 18.45 -3.16 -2.77
N PRO A 42 17.65 -2.45 -3.60
CA PRO A 42 18.09 -1.17 -4.13
C PRO A 42 18.47 -0.24 -2.97
N THR A 43 19.63 0.40 -3.09
CA THR A 43 20.19 1.24 -2.02
C THR A 43 19.54 2.63 -1.99
N THR A 44 18.93 3.05 -3.11
CA THR A 44 18.24 4.33 -3.25
C THR A 44 16.90 4.19 -3.98
N LEU A 45 16.01 5.19 -3.85
CA LEU A 45 14.77 5.25 -4.65
C LEU A 45 15.07 5.31 -6.16
N GLN A 46 16.09 6.07 -6.56
CA GLN A 46 16.46 6.20 -7.97
C GLN A 46 16.88 4.85 -8.54
N ASP A 47 17.64 4.05 -7.79
CA ASP A 47 17.99 2.69 -8.18
C ASP A 47 16.77 1.80 -8.31
N ALA A 48 15.82 1.91 -7.37
CA ALA A 48 14.56 1.18 -7.43
C ALA A 48 13.73 1.57 -8.67
N VAL A 49 13.58 2.87 -8.96
CA VAL A 49 12.86 3.38 -10.14
C VAL A 49 13.54 2.94 -11.45
N ALA A 50 14.87 3.00 -11.53
CA ALA A 50 15.62 2.53 -12.69
C ALA A 50 15.48 1.01 -12.88
N MET A 51 15.52 0.24 -11.79
CA MET A 51 15.28 -1.21 -11.81
C MET A 51 13.86 -1.53 -12.29
N MET A 52 12.85 -0.84 -11.78
CA MET A 52 11.45 -1.00 -12.20
C MET A 52 11.26 -0.66 -13.68
N THR A 53 11.88 0.43 -14.15
CA THR A 53 11.79 0.87 -15.55
C THR A 53 12.35 -0.20 -16.48
N ARG A 54 13.56 -0.71 -16.20
CA ARG A 54 14.18 -1.79 -17.00
C ARG A 54 13.33 -3.06 -16.99
N PHE A 55 12.82 -3.45 -15.82
CA PHE A 55 11.99 -4.64 -15.70
C PHE A 55 10.70 -4.52 -16.51
N SER A 56 10.04 -3.35 -16.44
CA SER A 56 8.81 -3.08 -17.18
C SER A 56 9.02 -3.15 -18.70
N ALA A 57 10.14 -2.61 -19.20
CA ALA A 57 10.50 -2.67 -20.60
C ALA A 57 10.72 -4.12 -21.06
N ALA A 58 11.52 -4.90 -20.32
CA ALA A 58 11.79 -6.29 -20.63
C ALA A 58 10.51 -7.16 -20.61
N ALA A 59 9.61 -6.95 -19.65
CA ALA A 59 8.34 -7.66 -19.62
C ALA A 59 7.42 -7.28 -20.79
N ARG A 60 7.43 -6.01 -21.21
CA ARG A 60 6.65 -5.53 -22.36
C ARG A 60 7.17 -6.11 -23.68
N GLU A 61 8.48 -6.21 -23.86
CA GLU A 61 9.10 -6.85 -25.03
C GLU A 61 8.66 -8.32 -25.16
N ARG A 62 8.75 -9.07 -24.06
CA ARG A 62 8.30 -10.47 -24.02
C ARG A 62 6.81 -10.63 -24.31
N TYR A 63 5.98 -9.73 -23.79
CA TYR A 63 4.56 -9.70 -24.11
C TYR A 63 4.31 -9.52 -25.61
N TYR A 64 4.99 -8.56 -26.26
CA TYR A 64 4.87 -8.37 -27.72
C TYR A 64 5.45 -9.53 -28.53
N ALA A 65 6.42 -10.26 -27.98
CA ALA A 65 6.93 -11.51 -28.55
C ALA A 65 6.02 -12.72 -28.29
N ALA A 66 4.84 -12.53 -27.69
CA ALA A 66 3.89 -13.58 -27.30
C ALA A 66 4.47 -14.64 -26.33
N ASP A 67 5.46 -14.26 -25.51
CA ASP A 67 6.11 -15.11 -24.49
C ASP A 67 6.01 -14.50 -23.07
N PRO A 68 4.80 -14.28 -22.53
CA PRO A 68 4.65 -13.72 -21.19
C PRO A 68 5.06 -14.74 -20.10
N CYS A 69 5.73 -14.26 -19.05
CA CYS A 69 6.07 -15.07 -17.87
C CYS A 69 5.19 -14.72 -16.65
N LEU A 70 4.65 -15.75 -15.98
CA LEU A 70 3.82 -15.56 -14.78
C LEU A 70 4.58 -14.89 -13.62
N ASP A 71 5.85 -15.23 -13.42
CA ASP A 71 6.68 -14.59 -12.38
C ASP A 71 6.89 -13.08 -12.67
N GLN A 72 6.85 -12.69 -13.94
CA GLN A 72 6.90 -11.27 -14.32
C GLN A 72 5.61 -10.54 -13.97
N LEU A 73 4.45 -11.20 -14.07
CA LEU A 73 3.17 -10.59 -13.73
C LEU A 73 3.11 -10.20 -12.25
N PHE A 74 3.58 -11.08 -11.36
CA PHE A 74 3.61 -10.79 -9.93
C PHE A 74 4.48 -9.58 -9.62
N THR A 75 5.70 -9.57 -10.16
CA THR A 75 6.66 -8.48 -9.96
C THR A 75 6.17 -7.17 -10.58
N LEU A 76 5.59 -7.21 -11.80
CA LEU A 76 4.99 -6.06 -12.47
C LEU A 76 3.85 -5.46 -11.66
N SER A 77 3.02 -6.31 -11.06
CA SER A 77 1.88 -5.85 -10.26
C SER A 77 2.35 -5.11 -9.01
N LYS A 78 3.38 -5.61 -8.31
CA LYS A 78 4.04 -4.85 -7.21
C LYS A 78 4.52 -3.48 -7.68
N PHE A 79 5.15 -3.45 -8.84
CA PHE A 79 5.70 -2.23 -9.40
C PHE A 79 4.64 -1.24 -9.83
N ASN A 80 3.51 -1.71 -10.36
CA ASN A 80 2.38 -0.86 -10.69
C ASN A 80 1.80 -0.20 -9.45
N VAL A 81 1.68 -0.93 -8.34
CA VAL A 81 1.24 -0.34 -7.06
C VAL A 81 2.27 0.65 -6.54
N LEU A 82 3.56 0.31 -6.49
CA LEU A 82 4.61 1.24 -6.03
C LEU A 82 4.61 2.54 -6.84
N ARG A 83 4.56 2.42 -8.18
CA ARG A 83 4.47 3.58 -9.08
C ARG A 83 3.21 4.40 -8.81
N ALA A 84 2.06 3.75 -8.61
CA ALA A 84 0.81 4.43 -8.30
C ALA A 84 0.91 5.29 -7.04
N PHE A 85 1.56 4.78 -5.98
CA PHE A 85 1.82 5.55 -4.77
C PHE A 85 2.76 6.72 -5.05
N VAL A 86 3.85 6.52 -5.78
CA VAL A 86 4.80 7.60 -6.12
C VAL A 86 4.13 8.72 -6.92
N ASP A 87 3.33 8.38 -7.94
CA ASP A 87 2.64 9.34 -8.79
C ASP A 87 1.58 10.14 -8.00
N ASN A 88 0.81 9.46 -7.13
CA ASN A 88 -0.17 10.12 -6.29
C ASN A 88 0.51 11.01 -5.22
N MET A 89 1.64 10.58 -4.63
CA MET A 89 2.44 11.43 -3.73
C MET A 89 2.93 12.69 -4.42
N ALA A 90 3.50 12.55 -5.63
CA ALA A 90 3.96 13.69 -6.41
C ALA A 90 2.81 14.65 -6.74
N SER A 91 1.64 14.12 -7.07
CA SER A 91 0.41 14.90 -7.30
C SER A 91 -0.04 15.66 -6.04
N LEU A 92 0.24 15.13 -4.85
CA LEU A 92 -0.03 15.76 -3.56
C LEU A 92 1.09 16.71 -3.09
N GLY A 93 2.19 16.82 -3.83
CA GLY A 93 3.37 17.60 -3.43
C GLY A 93 4.18 16.97 -2.30
N LEU A 94 4.03 15.66 -2.06
CA LEU A 94 4.77 14.91 -1.05
C LEU A 94 6.09 14.38 -1.65
N SER A 95 7.20 14.55 -0.92
CA SER A 95 8.48 13.92 -1.27
C SER A 95 8.53 12.49 -0.74
N ILE A 96 9.45 11.66 -1.26
CA ILE A 96 9.61 10.30 -0.71
C ILE A 96 10.09 10.29 0.74
N GLU A 97 10.74 11.37 1.20
CA GLU A 97 11.18 11.50 2.59
C GLU A 97 9.98 11.49 3.54
N ALA A 98 8.79 11.86 3.06
CA ALA A 98 7.53 11.74 3.80
C ALA A 98 7.12 10.27 4.06
N MET A 99 7.83 9.28 3.51
CA MET A 99 7.66 7.85 3.79
C MET A 99 8.54 7.34 4.93
N GLY A 100 9.20 8.23 5.67
CA GLY A 100 9.96 7.87 6.87
C GLY A 100 9.04 7.37 7.99
N ASP A 101 9.60 6.53 8.86
CA ASP A 101 8.88 6.08 10.06
C ASP A 101 8.47 7.27 10.94
N ASP A 102 7.28 7.22 11.52
CA ASP A 102 6.71 8.24 12.42
C ASP A 102 6.47 9.64 11.79
N VAL A 103 6.44 9.75 10.46
CA VAL A 103 6.07 11.01 9.77
C VAL A 103 4.55 11.26 9.85
N ILE A 104 4.16 12.51 10.10
CA ILE A 104 2.76 12.95 10.14
C ILE A 104 2.41 13.69 8.83
N SER A 105 1.23 13.39 8.29
CA SER A 105 0.71 14.02 7.08
C SER A 105 0.58 15.53 7.25
N PRO A 106 1.12 16.34 6.32
CA PRO A 106 1.03 17.79 6.39
C PRO A 106 -0.43 18.26 6.36
N PHE A 107 -1.36 17.48 5.82
CA PHE A 107 -2.78 17.84 5.80
C PHE A 107 -3.42 17.89 7.19
N SER A 108 -2.83 17.20 8.17
CA SER A 108 -3.31 17.16 9.56
C SER A 108 -2.61 18.14 10.50
N THR A 109 -1.51 18.76 10.06
CA THR A 109 -0.67 19.65 10.89
C THR A 109 -0.64 21.07 10.37
N ASP A 110 -0.51 21.24 9.06
CA ASP A 110 -0.54 22.54 8.40
C ASP A 110 -1.88 22.71 7.71
N MET A 111 -2.48 23.89 7.84
CA MET A 111 -3.63 24.22 6.99
C MET A 111 -3.17 24.14 5.55
N PRO A 112 -3.80 23.32 4.68
CA PRO A 112 -3.34 23.17 3.30
C PRO A 112 -3.36 24.54 2.64
N SER A 113 -2.17 25.07 2.36
CA SER A 113 -2.01 26.32 1.63
C SER A 113 -2.87 26.22 0.38
N ASN A 114 -3.78 27.18 0.19
CA ASN A 114 -4.75 27.23 -0.93
C ASN A 114 -4.09 27.23 -2.33
N HIS A 115 -2.76 27.19 -2.40
CA HIS A 115 -1.97 27.50 -3.58
C HIS A 115 -1.88 26.38 -4.63
N ASN A 116 -2.44 25.17 -4.37
CA ASN A 116 -2.36 24.04 -5.31
C ASN A 116 -3.70 23.33 -5.58
N LYS A 117 -4.86 23.92 -5.25
CA LYS A 117 -6.17 23.28 -5.48
C LYS A 117 -6.48 22.99 -6.95
N GLU A 118 -5.89 23.73 -7.89
CA GLU A 118 -6.15 23.55 -9.32
C GLU A 118 -5.35 22.40 -9.95
N ILE A 119 -4.34 21.86 -9.28
CA ILE A 119 -3.42 20.85 -9.83
C ILE A 119 -3.70 19.44 -9.27
N VAL A 120 -4.23 19.35 -8.04
CA VAL A 120 -4.49 18.06 -7.40
C VAL A 120 -5.76 17.42 -7.97
N PRO A 121 -5.72 16.15 -8.41
CA PRO A 121 -6.91 15.42 -8.83
C PRO A 121 -7.99 15.38 -7.75
N ALA A 122 -9.26 15.56 -8.12
CA ALA A 122 -10.37 15.65 -7.16
C ALA A 122 -10.50 14.44 -6.22
N SER A 123 -10.15 13.25 -6.71
CA SER A 123 -10.11 11.99 -5.97
C SER A 123 -9.06 11.95 -4.85
N LEU A 124 -8.03 12.80 -4.93
CA LEU A 124 -6.91 12.91 -3.98
C LEU A 124 -7.05 14.11 -3.04
N PHE A 125 -8.08 14.95 -3.18
CA PHE A 125 -8.26 16.07 -2.25
C PHE A 125 -8.33 15.58 -0.79
N PRO A 126 -7.64 16.25 0.14
CA PRO A 126 -7.71 15.90 1.57
C PRO A 126 -9.15 15.97 2.07
N THR A 127 -9.57 14.96 2.83
CA THR A 127 -10.89 14.95 3.46
C THR A 127 -10.88 15.72 4.77
N THR A 128 -12.06 16.11 5.27
CA THR A 128 -12.20 16.69 6.61
C THR A 128 -11.63 15.77 7.70
N THR A 129 -11.78 14.44 7.55
CA THR A 129 -11.20 13.47 8.48
C THR A 129 -9.68 13.56 8.50
N GLN A 130 -9.05 13.58 7.32
CA GLN A 130 -7.60 13.69 7.19
C GLN A 130 -7.06 15.01 7.72
N CYS A 131 -7.81 16.10 7.55
CA CYS A 131 -7.43 17.39 8.12
C CYS A 131 -7.56 17.47 9.64
N SER A 132 -8.31 16.56 10.26
CA SER A 132 -8.60 16.62 11.71
C SER A 132 -7.84 15.59 12.53
N ILE A 133 -7.34 14.52 11.91
CA ILE A 133 -6.74 13.37 12.60
C ILE A 133 -5.29 13.20 12.12
N PRO A 134 -4.30 13.25 13.02
CA PRO A 134 -2.92 12.92 12.67
C PRO A 134 -2.80 11.50 12.11
N HIS A 135 -2.13 11.37 10.97
CA HIS A 135 -1.97 10.09 10.29
C HIS A 135 -0.72 10.10 9.41
N HIS A 136 -0.27 8.93 8.95
CA HIS A 136 0.90 8.84 8.09
C HIS A 136 0.57 9.23 6.62
N PRO A 137 1.43 10.01 5.92
CA PRO A 137 1.16 10.50 4.57
C PRO A 137 0.87 9.42 3.51
N TRP A 138 1.37 8.20 3.69
CA TRP A 138 1.11 7.07 2.78
C TRP A 138 -0.38 6.79 2.60
N LEU A 139 -1.22 7.07 3.61
CA LEU A 139 -2.67 6.91 3.53
C LEU A 139 -3.34 7.93 2.59
N ASP A 140 -2.69 9.06 2.31
CA ASP A 140 -3.21 10.08 1.40
C ASP A 140 -3.22 9.63 -0.07
N CYS A 141 -2.45 8.59 -0.40
CA CYS A 141 -2.20 8.17 -1.77
C CYS A 141 -3.34 7.34 -2.39
N PHE A 142 -4.36 6.94 -1.62
CA PHE A 142 -5.49 6.20 -2.16
C PHE A 142 -6.52 7.15 -2.81
N PRO A 143 -6.92 6.95 -4.08
CA PRO A 143 -7.83 7.86 -4.78
C PRO A 143 -9.30 7.71 -4.37
N VAL A 144 -9.60 7.10 -3.22
CA VAL A 144 -10.97 6.88 -2.74
C VAL A 144 -11.12 7.59 -1.38
N PRO A 145 -11.77 8.78 -1.33
CA PRO A 145 -11.85 9.59 -0.11
C PRO A 145 -12.37 8.83 1.12
N ARG A 146 -13.44 8.05 0.95
CA ARG A 146 -14.02 7.25 2.05
C ARG A 146 -13.09 6.13 2.52
N MET A 147 -12.33 5.52 1.62
CA MET A 147 -11.33 4.50 1.97
C MET A 147 -10.23 5.10 2.84
N ARG A 148 -9.77 6.31 2.50
CA ARG A 148 -8.82 7.08 3.31
C ARG A 148 -9.38 7.41 4.69
N ASP A 149 -10.63 7.89 4.76
CA ASP A 149 -11.31 8.15 6.04
C ASP A 149 -11.34 6.90 6.94
N ASN A 150 -11.65 5.73 6.37
CA ASN A 150 -11.71 4.48 7.11
C ASN A 150 -10.33 4.11 7.68
N LEU A 151 -9.28 4.22 6.87
CA LEU A 151 -7.90 3.94 7.28
C LEU A 151 -7.43 4.90 8.36
N VAL A 152 -7.66 6.21 8.19
CA VAL A 152 -7.25 7.24 9.16
C VAL A 152 -7.96 7.06 10.50
N LYS A 153 -9.27 6.79 10.49
CA LYS A 153 -10.02 6.52 11.73
C LYS A 153 -9.60 5.23 12.43
N ALA A 154 -9.08 4.28 11.66
CA ALA A 154 -8.65 2.98 12.17
C ALA A 154 -7.15 2.93 12.52
N ALA A 155 -6.38 4.00 12.35
CA ALA A 155 -4.91 3.99 12.37
C ALA A 155 -4.28 3.24 13.56
N GLU A 156 -4.90 3.29 14.75
CA GLU A 156 -4.40 2.59 15.96
C GLU A 156 -4.88 1.12 16.08
N SER A 157 -5.84 0.72 15.26
CA SER A 157 -6.58 -0.55 15.38
C SER A 157 -6.16 -1.62 14.36
N PHE A 158 -5.32 -1.28 13.38
CA PHE A 158 -4.79 -2.24 12.40
C PHE A 158 -3.26 -2.24 12.34
N ASN A 159 -2.71 -3.32 11.79
CA ASN A 159 -1.28 -3.44 11.52
C ASN A 159 -1.00 -2.90 10.10
N ASP A 160 -0.43 -1.71 10.02
CA ASP A 160 -0.07 -1.04 8.76
C ASP A 160 0.97 -1.80 7.94
N CYS A 161 1.93 -2.44 8.59
CA CYS A 161 2.93 -3.28 7.94
C CYS A 161 2.29 -4.53 7.32
N GLU A 162 1.30 -5.12 8.00
CA GLU A 162 0.55 -6.26 7.50
C GLU A 162 -0.32 -5.87 6.29
N LEU A 163 -1.03 -4.73 6.37
CA LEU A 163 -1.79 -4.21 5.24
C LEU A 163 -0.87 -3.91 4.05
N CYS A 164 0.26 -3.25 4.27
CA CYS A 164 1.26 -2.98 3.23
C CYS A 164 1.77 -4.28 2.57
N THR A 165 2.04 -5.30 3.39
CA THR A 165 2.47 -6.62 2.90
C THR A 165 1.37 -7.27 2.06
N ASP A 166 0.12 -7.30 2.52
CA ASP A 166 -0.98 -7.91 1.76
C ASP A 166 -1.31 -7.14 0.48
N ILE A 167 -1.14 -5.81 0.46
CA ILE A 167 -1.29 -4.98 -0.74
C ILE A 167 -0.22 -5.32 -1.78
N MET A 168 1.03 -5.49 -1.34
CA MET A 168 2.21 -5.51 -2.21
C MET A 168 2.77 -6.91 -2.48
N ASP A 169 2.45 -7.92 -1.68
CA ASP A 169 3.13 -9.21 -1.71
C ASP A 169 2.23 -10.39 -2.12
N PRO A 170 2.37 -10.93 -3.36
CA PRO A 170 1.71 -12.13 -3.83
C PRO A 170 2.21 -13.41 -3.19
N THR A 171 3.18 -13.38 -2.26
CA THR A 171 3.68 -14.60 -1.59
C THR A 171 2.56 -15.36 -0.87
N ASN A 172 1.47 -14.68 -0.52
CA ASN A 172 0.25 -15.27 0.04
C ASN A 172 -0.73 -15.83 -1.00
N GLY A 173 -0.35 -15.88 -2.29
CA GLY A 173 -1.13 -16.45 -3.39
C GLY A 173 -2.10 -15.48 -4.09
N ASP A 174 -2.17 -14.22 -3.65
CA ASP A 174 -2.97 -13.16 -4.27
C ASP A 174 -2.31 -11.80 -4.00
N ILE A 175 -2.42 -10.84 -4.92
CA ILE A 175 -1.94 -9.47 -4.71
C ILE A 175 -3.11 -8.67 -4.19
N GLY A 176 -3.02 -8.09 -2.98
CA GLY A 176 -4.14 -7.39 -2.35
C GLY A 176 -4.77 -6.30 -3.23
N ILE A 177 -3.95 -5.55 -3.97
CA ILE A 177 -4.40 -4.50 -4.86
C ILE A 177 -3.65 -4.53 -6.19
N MET A 178 -4.36 -4.28 -7.30
CA MET A 178 -3.79 -4.06 -8.62
C MET A 178 -4.15 -2.67 -9.12
N VAL A 179 -3.21 -2.03 -9.85
CA VAL A 179 -3.44 -0.74 -10.51
C VAL A 179 -3.22 -0.89 -12.01
N TRP A 180 -4.26 -0.59 -12.78
CA TRP A 180 -4.36 -0.87 -14.22
C TRP A 180 -4.07 0.33 -15.13
N GLY A 181 -4.01 1.54 -14.58
CA GLY A 181 -3.86 2.78 -15.34
C GLY A 181 -3.48 3.95 -14.44
N ASP A 182 -3.91 5.16 -14.82
CA ASP A 182 -3.63 6.38 -14.06
C ASP A 182 -4.09 6.25 -12.59
N PRO A 183 -3.19 6.48 -11.63
CA PRO A 183 -3.40 6.11 -10.23
C PRO A 183 -4.30 7.06 -9.45
N TRP A 184 -4.53 8.28 -9.94
CA TRP A 184 -5.52 9.19 -9.37
C TRP A 184 -6.95 8.86 -9.79
N LEU A 185 -7.17 7.91 -10.70
CA LEU A 185 -8.51 7.50 -11.14
C LEU A 185 -8.97 6.25 -10.37
N PRO A 186 -10.03 6.32 -9.54
CA PRO A 186 -10.50 5.19 -8.74
C PRO A 186 -10.80 3.93 -9.55
N GLN A 187 -11.30 4.10 -10.79
CA GLN A 187 -11.64 2.99 -11.67
C GLN A 187 -10.45 2.14 -12.12
N ASN A 188 -9.23 2.64 -11.96
CA ASN A 188 -8.02 1.91 -12.30
C ASN A 188 -7.52 1.02 -11.16
N TRP A 189 -8.14 1.07 -9.99
CA TRP A 189 -7.79 0.26 -8.83
C TRP A 189 -8.70 -0.95 -8.71
N GLU A 190 -8.11 -2.11 -8.50
CA GLU A 190 -8.80 -3.36 -8.23
C GLU A 190 -8.31 -3.93 -6.89
N VAL A 191 -9.23 -4.27 -6.00
CA VAL A 191 -8.94 -5.08 -4.81
C VAL A 191 -9.11 -6.56 -5.13
N SER A 192 -8.31 -7.40 -4.50
CA SER A 192 -8.38 -8.85 -4.70
C SER A 192 -9.36 -9.56 -3.77
N GLN A 193 -9.49 -10.88 -3.95
CA GLN A 193 -10.36 -11.67 -3.09
C GLN A 193 -9.79 -11.74 -1.66
N LEU A 194 -8.48 -11.91 -1.53
CA LEU A 194 -7.79 -11.84 -0.24
C LEU A 194 -8.05 -10.52 0.48
N PHE A 195 -7.94 -9.40 -0.26
CA PHE A 195 -8.19 -8.08 0.31
C PHE A 195 -9.64 -7.93 0.80
N VAL A 196 -10.62 -8.39 0.03
CA VAL A 196 -12.03 -8.36 0.47
C VAL A 196 -12.25 -9.22 1.71
N GLN A 197 -11.64 -10.40 1.80
CA GLN A 197 -11.81 -11.30 2.94
C GLN A 197 -11.22 -10.73 4.24
N LYS A 198 -10.06 -10.07 4.17
CA LYS A 198 -9.32 -9.61 5.36
C LYS A 198 -9.52 -8.13 5.67
N TRP A 199 -9.63 -7.30 4.64
CA TRP A 199 -9.60 -5.84 4.72
C TRP A 199 -10.89 -5.19 4.20
N SER A 200 -12.02 -5.91 4.14
CA SER A 200 -13.32 -5.35 3.69
C SER A 200 -13.75 -4.07 4.42
N TRP A 201 -13.37 -3.91 5.68
CA TRP A 201 -13.66 -2.71 6.46
C TRP A 201 -13.01 -1.44 5.87
N VAL A 202 -11.86 -1.58 5.19
CA VAL A 202 -11.15 -0.48 4.52
C VAL A 202 -12.02 0.14 3.43
N ILE A 203 -12.79 -0.70 2.70
CA ILE A 203 -13.66 -0.28 1.59
C ILE A 203 -15.14 -0.18 1.99
N ARG A 204 -15.43 -0.15 3.30
CA ARG A 204 -16.80 0.02 3.80
C ARG A 204 -17.36 1.36 3.34
N GLY A 205 -18.53 1.32 2.70
CA GLY A 205 -19.17 2.51 2.13
C GLY A 205 -18.59 2.98 0.80
N CYS A 206 -17.74 2.17 0.15
CA CYS A 206 -17.15 2.44 -1.17
C CYS A 206 -17.61 1.39 -2.21
N PRO A 207 -18.92 1.29 -2.54
CA PRO A 207 -19.41 0.28 -3.48
C PRO A 207 -18.73 0.34 -4.86
N GLU A 208 -18.27 1.53 -5.27
CA GLU A 208 -17.52 1.77 -6.50
C GLU A 208 -16.24 0.93 -6.58
N VAL A 209 -15.57 0.67 -5.46
CA VAL A 209 -14.34 -0.16 -5.44
C VAL A 209 -14.65 -1.58 -5.91
N LEU A 210 -15.78 -2.16 -5.50
CA LEU A 210 -16.20 -3.48 -5.96
C LEU A 210 -16.67 -3.46 -7.42
N VAL A 211 -17.33 -2.38 -7.85
CA VAL A 211 -17.75 -2.21 -9.24
C VAL A 211 -16.53 -2.20 -10.16
N HIS A 212 -15.53 -1.38 -9.85
CA HIS A 212 -14.30 -1.26 -10.62
C HIS A 212 -13.48 -2.56 -10.58
N SER A 213 -13.37 -3.18 -9.41
CA SER A 213 -12.69 -4.48 -9.27
C SER A 213 -13.37 -5.55 -10.14
N ASN A 214 -14.71 -5.62 -10.12
CA ASN A 214 -15.46 -6.59 -10.92
C ASN A 214 -15.37 -6.32 -12.42
N TYR A 215 -15.21 -5.07 -12.85
CA TYR A 215 -14.93 -4.74 -14.25
C TYR A 215 -13.62 -5.37 -14.72
N TRP A 216 -12.52 -5.19 -13.99
CA TRP A 216 -11.21 -5.76 -14.36
C TRP A 216 -11.15 -7.28 -14.23
N ARG A 217 -11.83 -7.85 -13.22
CA ARG A 217 -11.98 -9.29 -13.04
C ARG A 217 -12.73 -9.94 -14.19
N ALA A 218 -13.83 -9.34 -14.66
CA ALA A 218 -14.61 -9.87 -15.77
C ALA A 218 -13.80 -9.94 -17.08
N ARG A 219 -12.92 -8.95 -17.35
CA ARG A 219 -12.03 -8.97 -18.52
C ARG A 219 -11.03 -10.12 -18.51
N ARG A 220 -10.76 -10.71 -17.33
CA ARG A 220 -9.90 -11.88 -17.13
C ARG A 220 -10.69 -13.16 -16.86
N GLY A 221 -12.03 -13.14 -16.99
CA GLY A 221 -12.89 -14.30 -16.74
C GLY A 221 -12.99 -14.72 -15.26
N LEU A 222 -12.63 -13.85 -14.32
CA LEU A 222 -12.66 -14.15 -12.89
C LEU A 222 -14.07 -13.93 -12.29
N LYS A 223 -14.41 -14.70 -11.26
CA LYS A 223 -15.67 -14.57 -10.51
C LYS A 223 -15.77 -13.19 -9.86
N LYS A 224 -17.00 -12.65 -9.79
CA LYS A 224 -17.29 -11.38 -9.10
C LYS A 224 -16.95 -11.48 -7.61
N LEU A 225 -16.37 -10.41 -7.08
CA LEU A 225 -16.22 -10.18 -5.65
C LEU A 225 -17.56 -9.78 -5.04
N THR A 226 -17.80 -10.30 -3.85
CA THR A 226 -18.92 -9.95 -2.98
C THR A 226 -18.37 -9.71 -1.58
N VAL A 227 -18.81 -8.66 -0.92
CA VAL A 227 -18.56 -8.49 0.51
C VAL A 227 -19.65 -9.28 1.25
N SER A 228 -19.26 -10.26 2.05
CA SER A 228 -20.19 -10.93 2.95
C SER A 228 -20.74 -9.87 3.91
N SER A 229 -22.06 -9.73 3.98
CA SER A 229 -22.71 -8.93 5.02
C SER A 229 -22.40 -9.59 6.37
N VAL A 230 -21.48 -9.00 7.13
CA VAL A 230 -21.26 -9.31 8.54
C VAL A 230 -22.09 -8.34 9.37
#